data_AF-A0AAX4P839-F1
#
_entry.id   AF-A0AAX4P839-F1
#
_cell.length_a   1.000
_cell.length_b   1.000
_cell.length_c   1.000
_cell.angle_alpha   90.00
_cell.angle_beta   90.00
_cell.angle_gamma   90.00
#
_symmetry.space_group_name_H-M   'P 1'
#
loop_
_entity.id
_entity.type
_entity.pdbx_description
1 polymer ?
#
loop_
_entity_poly.entity_id
_entity_poly.type
_entity_poly.pdbx_seq_one_letter_code
_entity_poly.pdbx_strand_id
1 'polypeptide(L)'
;MKTTSYGKTKQRLFVGLLLGLLLLSTQAQALSIEQPPICCTGKHARCNSCKEGLSEEEYCKKSLPRVPPGCNREGCCKTFSARCRACNRGVSKEVFCKQLPKAPGCERNFHDCKKDPSASGCKWIKDKCCRKFTAKCFACAQGKSEEEICKKREKFGLPGCEKFG
;
A
#
# COMPACT_ATOMS: atom_id res chain seq x y z
N MET A 1 -62.00 -40.96 21.94
CA MET A 1 -61.44 -40.83 20.57
C MET A 1 -60.04 -41.43 20.55
N LYS A 2 -59.85 -42.58 19.88
CA LYS A 2 -58.54 -43.23 19.74
C LYS A 2 -57.76 -42.50 18.65
N THR A 3 -56.81 -41.63 19.02
CA THR A 3 -55.80 -41.16 18.05
C THR A 3 -55.00 -42.39 17.65
N THR A 4 -55.23 -42.87 16.44
CA THR A 4 -54.63 -44.10 15.92
C THR A 4 -53.10 -44.00 15.99
N SER A 5 -52.45 -45.09 16.41
CA SER A 5 -50.99 -45.25 16.39
C SER A 5 -50.38 -44.74 15.07
N TYR A 6 -51.09 -44.98 13.97
CA TYR A 6 -50.83 -44.50 12.61
C TYR A 6 -50.63 -42.98 12.46
N GLY A 7 -51.38 -42.16 13.22
CA GLY A 7 -51.26 -40.70 13.20
C GLY A 7 -49.96 -40.20 13.84
N LYS A 8 -49.52 -40.85 14.94
CA LYS A 8 -48.24 -40.52 15.60
C LYS A 8 -47.04 -40.92 14.74
N THR A 9 -47.09 -42.05 14.04
CA THR A 9 -46.04 -42.47 13.10
C THR A 9 -45.95 -41.54 11.89
N LYS A 10 -47.09 -41.13 11.30
CA LYS A 10 -47.10 -40.12 10.22
C LYS A 10 -46.54 -38.78 10.68
N GLN A 11 -46.90 -38.33 11.87
CA GLN A 11 -46.39 -37.06 12.42
C GLN A 11 -44.88 -37.13 12.69
N ARG A 12 -44.37 -38.25 13.21
CA ARG A 12 -42.93 -38.47 13.38
C ARG A 12 -42.18 -38.51 12.04
N LEU A 13 -42.77 -39.14 11.02
CA LEU A 13 -42.22 -39.15 9.66
C LEU A 13 -42.17 -37.75 9.04
N PHE A 14 -43.23 -36.96 9.19
CA PHE A 14 -43.26 -35.58 8.70
C PHE A 14 -42.23 -34.68 9.39
N VAL A 15 -42.12 -34.77 10.72
CA VAL A 15 -41.13 -34.01 11.49
C VAL A 15 -39.71 -34.43 11.13
N GLY A 16 -39.47 -35.74 10.96
CA GLY A 16 -38.18 -36.26 10.50
C GLY A 16 -37.82 -35.79 9.08
N LEU A 17 -38.79 -35.77 8.16
CA LEU A 17 -38.59 -35.28 6.80
C LEU A 17 -38.30 -33.77 6.77
N LEU A 18 -39.02 -32.98 7.56
CA LEU A 18 -38.79 -31.54 7.71
C LEU A 18 -37.41 -31.23 8.30
N LEU A 19 -37.01 -31.94 9.37
CA LEU A 19 -35.68 -31.79 9.96
C LEU A 19 -34.58 -32.23 8.98
N GLY A 20 -34.80 -33.32 8.23
CA GLY A 20 -33.89 -33.76 7.18
C GLY A 20 -33.72 -32.74 6.05
N LEU A 21 -34.83 -32.13 5.59
CA LEU A 21 -34.81 -31.07 4.59
C LEU A 21 -34.09 -29.81 5.08
N LEU A 22 -34.25 -29.43 6.35
CA LEU A 22 -33.53 -28.31 6.98
C LEU A 22 -32.02 -28.59 7.13
N LEU A 23 -31.64 -29.84 7.40
CA LEU A 23 -30.22 -30.26 7.45
C LEU A 23 -29.58 -30.35 6.04
N LEU A 24 -30.37 -30.67 5.02
CA LEU A 24 -29.92 -30.69 3.62
C LEU A 24 -29.77 -29.28 3.04
N SER A 25 -30.69 -28.36 3.38
CA SER A 25 -30.62 -26.96 2.93
C SER A 25 -29.46 -26.20 3.55
N THR A 26 -29.13 -26.47 4.82
CA THR A 26 -27.96 -25.88 5.51
C THR A 26 -26.63 -26.40 4.94
N GLN A 27 -26.55 -27.66 4.49
CA GLN A 27 -25.36 -28.21 3.83
C GLN A 27 -25.14 -27.65 2.41
N ALA A 28 -26.21 -27.38 1.66
CA ALA A 28 -26.10 -26.80 0.32
C ALA A 28 -25.46 -25.40 0.32
N GLN A 29 -25.65 -24.64 1.40
CA GLN A 29 -25.07 -23.30 1.58
C GLN A 29 -23.59 -23.36 2.03
N ALA A 30 -23.18 -24.41 2.74
CA ALA A 30 -21.80 -24.60 3.20
C ALA A 30 -20.84 -25.08 2.09
N LEU A 31 -21.33 -25.88 1.14
CA LEU A 31 -20.51 -26.44 0.04
C LEU A 31 -20.05 -25.43 -1.01
N SER A 32 -20.55 -24.18 -0.96
CA SER A 32 -20.21 -23.14 -1.95
C SER A 32 -19.08 -22.21 -1.52
N ILE A 33 -18.44 -22.40 -0.35
CA ILE A 33 -17.62 -21.34 0.29
C ILE A 33 -16.11 -21.64 0.43
N GLU A 34 -15.62 -22.88 0.34
CA GLU A 34 -14.24 -23.15 0.81
C GLU A 34 -13.14 -23.36 -0.26
N GLN A 35 -13.43 -23.27 -1.55
CA GLN A 35 -12.35 -23.36 -2.55
C GLN A 35 -11.66 -22.01 -2.73
N PRO A 36 -10.35 -21.88 -2.42
CA PRO A 36 -9.62 -20.65 -2.69
C PRO A 36 -9.72 -20.32 -4.18
N PRO A 37 -10.00 -19.06 -4.55
CA PRO A 37 -10.24 -18.69 -5.94
C PRO A 37 -9.03 -19.04 -6.80
N ILE A 38 -9.29 -19.61 -7.98
CA ILE A 38 -8.22 -19.87 -8.97
C ILE A 38 -7.76 -18.52 -9.53
N CYS A 39 -6.62 -18.04 -9.04
CA CYS A 39 -6.04 -16.77 -9.46
C CYS A 39 -4.99 -16.97 -10.55
N CYS A 40 -4.93 -16.02 -11.50
CA CYS A 40 -3.88 -16.00 -12.52
C CYS A 40 -2.50 -15.66 -11.94
N THR A 41 -1.42 -16.03 -12.65
CA THR A 41 -0.03 -15.87 -12.17
C THR A 41 0.59 -14.51 -12.48
N GLY A 42 -0.03 -13.70 -13.35
CA GLY A 42 0.48 -12.41 -13.79
C GLY A 42 0.71 -11.38 -12.67
N LYS A 43 1.54 -10.37 -12.96
CA LYS A 43 1.91 -9.28 -12.03
C LYS A 43 1.16 -7.97 -12.34
N HIS A 44 -0.17 -8.04 -12.40
CA HIS A 44 -1.07 -6.93 -12.69
C HIS A 44 -2.28 -6.94 -11.73
N ALA A 45 -3.02 -5.83 -11.67
CA ALA A 45 -4.05 -5.56 -10.66
C ALA A 45 -5.03 -6.73 -10.47
N ARG A 46 -5.63 -7.22 -11.56
CA ARG A 46 -6.55 -8.37 -11.55
C ARG A 46 -5.98 -9.64 -10.90
N CYS A 47 -4.76 -10.05 -11.26
CA CYS A 47 -4.19 -11.28 -10.71
C CYS A 47 -3.77 -11.10 -9.25
N ASN A 48 -3.17 -9.97 -8.91
CA ASN A 48 -2.66 -9.73 -7.56
C ASN A 48 -3.79 -9.47 -6.57
N SER A 49 -4.85 -8.75 -6.97
CA SER A 49 -6.04 -8.54 -6.13
C SER A 49 -6.75 -9.87 -5.81
N CYS A 50 -6.91 -10.75 -6.81
CA CYS A 50 -7.43 -12.11 -6.61
C CYS A 50 -6.60 -12.89 -5.58
N LYS A 51 -5.27 -12.91 -5.73
CA LYS A 51 -4.37 -13.63 -4.81
C LYS A 51 -4.47 -13.12 -3.36
N GLU A 52 -4.82 -11.85 -3.19
CA GLU A 52 -4.98 -11.23 -1.88
C GLU A 52 -6.43 -11.24 -1.38
N GLY A 53 -7.39 -11.76 -2.15
CA GLY A 53 -8.81 -11.75 -1.80
C GLY A 53 -9.42 -10.35 -1.73
N LEU A 54 -8.89 -9.39 -2.50
CA LEU A 54 -9.36 -7.99 -2.55
C LEU A 54 -10.03 -7.68 -3.88
N SER A 55 -10.85 -6.63 -3.93
CA SER A 55 -11.21 -6.00 -5.20
C SER A 55 -9.98 -5.34 -5.85
N GLU A 56 -10.02 -5.17 -7.17
CA GLU A 56 -8.94 -4.43 -7.87
C GLU A 56 -8.78 -3.01 -7.31
N GLU A 57 -9.87 -2.33 -6.97
CA GLU A 57 -9.82 -0.98 -6.41
C GLU A 57 -9.12 -0.93 -5.04
N GLU A 58 -9.49 -1.83 -4.13
CA GLU A 58 -8.85 -1.94 -2.81
C GLU A 58 -7.38 -2.30 -2.92
N TYR A 59 -7.05 -3.26 -3.79
CA TYR A 59 -5.67 -3.63 -4.07
C TYR A 59 -4.86 -2.43 -4.61
N CYS A 60 -5.43 -1.66 -5.54
CA CYS A 60 -4.78 -0.47 -6.11
C CYS A 60 -4.60 0.67 -5.09
N LYS A 61 -5.37 0.71 -4.00
CA LYS A 61 -5.22 1.67 -2.89
C LYS A 61 -4.06 1.33 -1.94
N LYS A 62 -3.54 0.10 -1.96
CA LYS A 62 -2.44 -0.34 -1.07
C LYS A 62 -1.14 0.46 -1.29
N SER A 63 -0.32 0.53 -0.25
CA SER A 63 1.05 1.01 -0.35
C SER A 63 1.91 -0.05 -1.07
N LEU A 64 2.20 0.22 -2.34
CA LEU A 64 2.88 -0.67 -3.28
C LEU A 64 4.15 0.01 -3.82
N PRO A 65 5.28 -0.72 -3.94
CA PRO A 65 6.54 -0.17 -4.46
C PRO A 65 6.44 0.30 -5.92
N ARG A 66 5.57 -0.32 -6.72
CA ARG A 66 5.29 0.06 -8.11
C ARG A 66 3.78 -0.01 -8.33
N VAL A 67 3.23 0.90 -9.14
CA VAL A 67 1.84 0.79 -9.60
C VAL A 67 1.79 -0.33 -10.63
N PRO A 68 1.10 -1.44 -10.35
CA PRO A 68 1.00 -2.55 -11.30
C PRO A 68 0.10 -2.14 -12.48
N PRO A 69 0.30 -2.74 -13.67
CA PRO A 69 -0.65 -2.58 -14.77
C PRO A 69 -2.08 -2.88 -14.30
N GLY A 70 -3.05 -2.10 -14.75
CA GLY A 70 -4.44 -2.15 -14.27
C GLY A 70 -4.76 -1.17 -13.12
N CYS A 71 -3.76 -0.63 -12.41
CA CYS A 71 -3.97 0.39 -11.37
C CYS A 71 -3.70 1.84 -11.84
N ASN A 72 -3.54 2.09 -13.14
CA ASN A 72 -3.26 3.44 -13.63
C ASN A 72 -4.57 4.23 -13.74
N ARG A 73 -4.64 5.39 -13.10
CA ARG A 73 -5.77 6.32 -13.29
C ARG A 73 -5.50 7.26 -14.46
N GLU A 74 -6.55 7.57 -15.22
CA GLU A 74 -6.45 8.55 -16.32
C GLU A 74 -5.99 9.92 -15.80
N GLY A 75 -5.18 10.61 -16.60
CA GLY A 75 -4.57 11.89 -16.22
C GLY A 75 -3.41 11.79 -15.21
N CYS A 76 -3.16 10.62 -14.60
CA CYS A 76 -2.05 10.43 -13.67
C CYS A 76 -0.77 9.97 -14.39
N CYS A 77 0.38 10.50 -13.96
CA CYS A 77 1.69 10.08 -14.47
C CYS A 77 2.12 8.70 -13.96
N LYS A 78 3.03 8.03 -14.69
CA LYS A 78 3.48 6.64 -14.41
C LYS A 78 4.75 6.56 -13.54
N THR A 79 5.50 7.66 -13.44
CA THR A 79 6.79 7.76 -12.73
C THR A 79 6.66 7.41 -11.25
N PHE A 80 7.72 6.82 -10.66
CA PHE A 80 7.79 6.60 -9.22
C PHE A 80 8.13 7.89 -8.47
N SER A 81 7.13 8.76 -8.30
CA SER A 81 7.21 9.98 -7.47
C SER A 81 5.95 10.16 -6.63
N ALA A 82 6.05 10.92 -5.54
CA ALA A 82 4.95 11.15 -4.60
C ALA A 82 3.70 11.69 -5.28
N ARG A 83 3.85 12.69 -6.16
CA ARG A 83 2.73 13.26 -6.94
C ARG A 83 2.04 12.21 -7.80
N CYS A 84 2.80 11.46 -8.60
CA CYS A 84 2.24 10.45 -9.49
C CYS A 84 1.57 9.32 -8.70
N ARG A 85 2.20 8.88 -7.63
CA ARG A 85 1.73 7.75 -6.81
C ARG A 85 0.51 8.08 -5.97
N ALA A 86 0.44 9.31 -5.45
CA ALA A 86 -0.75 9.82 -4.78
C ALA A 86 -1.94 9.89 -5.75
N CYS A 87 -1.72 10.46 -6.95
CA CYS A 87 -2.73 10.55 -8.01
C CYS A 87 -3.30 9.16 -8.38
N ASN A 88 -2.43 8.19 -8.71
CA ASN A 88 -2.87 6.84 -9.09
C ASN A 88 -3.63 6.10 -7.96
N ARG A 89 -3.34 6.45 -6.69
CA ARG A 89 -4.04 5.90 -5.51
C ARG A 89 -5.31 6.65 -5.14
N GLY A 90 -5.55 7.82 -5.71
CA GLY A 90 -6.68 8.67 -5.30
C GLY A 90 -6.56 9.24 -3.91
N VAL A 91 -5.33 9.46 -3.45
CA VAL A 91 -5.06 10.07 -2.14
C VAL A 91 -4.24 11.35 -2.34
N SER A 92 -4.18 12.21 -1.33
CA SER A 92 -3.31 13.39 -1.40
C SER A 92 -1.83 12.99 -1.32
N LYS A 93 -0.94 13.89 -1.78
CA LYS A 93 0.51 13.69 -1.67
C LYS A 93 0.92 13.50 -0.20
N GLU A 94 0.31 14.24 0.72
CA GLU A 94 0.58 14.17 2.16
C GLU A 94 0.19 12.81 2.73
N VAL A 95 -0.98 12.28 2.37
CA VAL A 95 -1.42 10.94 2.80
C VAL A 95 -0.47 9.87 2.25
N PHE A 96 -0.11 9.97 0.97
CA PHE A 96 0.87 9.06 0.37
C PHE A 96 2.23 9.13 1.08
N CYS A 97 2.73 10.33 1.38
CA CYS A 97 4.02 10.51 2.04
C CYS A 97 4.01 10.10 3.52
N LYS A 98 2.86 10.12 4.21
CA LYS A 98 2.73 9.50 5.54
C LYS A 98 2.92 7.99 5.47
N GLN A 99 2.41 7.34 4.41
CA GLN A 99 2.53 5.90 4.21
C GLN A 99 3.92 5.49 3.66
N LEU A 100 4.53 6.29 2.80
CA LEU A 100 5.82 6.00 2.16
C LEU A 100 6.76 7.23 2.19
N PRO A 101 7.27 7.61 3.37
CA PRO A 101 8.00 8.87 3.56
C PRO A 101 9.34 8.97 2.83
N LYS A 102 9.90 7.83 2.42
CA LYS A 102 11.16 7.76 1.65
C LYS A 102 10.95 7.81 0.13
N ALA A 103 9.70 7.90 -0.34
CA ALA A 103 9.43 7.99 -1.77
C ALA A 103 9.95 9.31 -2.36
N PRO A 104 10.49 9.33 -3.59
CA PRO A 104 10.91 10.56 -4.24
C PRO A 104 9.77 11.59 -4.30
N GLY A 105 10.02 12.83 -3.91
CA GLY A 105 9.00 13.88 -3.83
C GLY A 105 8.27 13.95 -2.48
N CYS A 106 8.61 13.08 -1.52
CA CYS A 106 8.20 13.16 -0.11
C CYS A 106 9.26 13.81 0.78
N GLU A 107 10.34 14.36 0.19
CA GLU A 107 11.31 15.15 0.93
C GLU A 107 10.57 16.33 1.57
N ARG A 108 10.72 16.49 2.89
CA ARG A 108 10.06 17.55 3.64
C ARG A 108 10.80 18.86 3.41
N ASN A 109 10.05 19.90 3.08
CA ASN A 109 10.60 21.24 2.89
C ASN A 109 11.00 21.81 4.27
N PHE A 110 11.74 22.93 4.28
CA PHE A 110 12.11 23.59 5.53
C PHE A 110 10.91 23.85 6.46
N HIS A 111 9.77 24.29 5.91
CA HIS A 111 8.56 24.57 6.68
C HIS A 111 7.98 23.31 7.34
N ASP A 112 7.99 22.18 6.65
CA ASP A 112 7.50 20.91 7.17
C ASP A 112 8.41 20.38 8.29
N CYS A 113 9.72 20.50 8.08
CA CYS A 113 10.71 20.09 9.08
C CYS A 113 10.75 21.02 10.30
N LYS A 114 10.36 22.30 10.17
CA LYS A 114 10.22 23.22 11.31
C LYS A 114 9.03 22.82 12.19
N LYS A 115 7.96 22.28 11.60
CA LYS A 115 6.75 21.86 12.30
C LYS A 115 6.92 20.50 12.99
N ASP A 116 7.65 19.58 12.38
CA ASP A 116 8.01 18.29 12.98
C ASP A 116 9.46 17.90 12.61
N PRO A 117 10.45 18.31 13.44
CA PRO A 117 11.86 18.02 13.22
C PRO A 117 12.23 16.53 13.39
N SER A 118 11.36 15.73 14.02
CA SER A 118 11.62 14.31 14.31
C SER A 118 11.41 13.40 13.09
N ALA A 119 10.79 13.94 12.04
CA ALA A 119 10.37 13.17 10.90
C ALA A 119 11.53 12.82 9.94
N SER A 120 11.44 11.66 9.28
CA SER A 120 12.44 11.22 8.31
C SER A 120 12.59 12.23 7.16
N GLY A 121 13.84 12.56 6.79
CA GLY A 121 14.15 13.60 5.80
C GLY A 121 14.45 14.99 6.40
N CYS A 122 14.26 15.17 7.71
CA CYS A 122 14.56 16.43 8.43
C CYS A 122 15.82 16.36 9.29
N LYS A 123 16.66 15.32 9.09
CA LYS A 123 17.90 15.08 9.85
C LYS A 123 18.78 16.35 9.92
N TRP A 124 18.84 17.11 8.83
CA TRP A 124 19.57 18.36 8.74
C TRP A 124 19.09 19.48 9.68
N ILE A 125 17.81 19.49 10.09
CA ILE A 125 17.31 20.43 11.12
C ILE A 125 17.71 19.95 12.51
N LYS A 126 17.53 18.65 12.80
CA LYS A 126 17.91 18.04 14.08
C LYS A 126 19.41 18.21 14.36
N ASP A 127 20.23 17.96 13.34
CA ASP A 127 21.70 17.99 13.43
C ASP A 127 22.27 19.41 13.26
N LYS A 128 21.39 20.43 13.22
CA LYS A 128 21.75 21.86 13.07
C LYS A 128 22.68 22.11 11.87
N CYS A 129 22.47 21.39 10.78
CA CYS A 129 23.25 21.54 9.56
C CYS A 129 23.05 22.94 8.96
N CYS A 130 24.14 23.49 8.41
CA CYS A 130 24.12 24.77 7.71
C CYS A 130 23.33 24.71 6.39
N ARG A 131 22.94 25.88 5.85
CA ARG A 131 22.16 26.01 4.60
C ARG A 131 22.93 26.60 3.43
N LYS A 132 24.25 26.84 3.60
CA LYS A 132 25.05 27.38 2.51
C LYS A 132 25.17 26.36 1.39
N PHE A 133 25.18 26.82 0.14
CA PHE A 133 25.44 25.98 -1.02
C PHE A 133 26.93 25.57 -1.04
N THR A 134 27.27 24.56 -0.24
CA THR A 134 28.65 24.08 -0.04
C THR A 134 28.64 22.57 0.22
N ALA A 135 29.71 21.87 -0.17
CA ALA A 135 29.88 20.44 0.06
C ALA A 135 29.60 20.04 1.52
N LYS A 136 30.16 20.80 2.47
CA LYS A 136 29.99 20.60 3.92
C LYS A 136 28.54 20.63 4.38
N CYS A 137 27.75 21.61 3.94
CA CYS A 137 26.35 21.71 4.33
C CYS A 137 25.49 20.59 3.71
N PHE A 138 25.73 20.24 2.44
CA PHE A 138 25.03 19.14 1.78
C PHE A 138 25.38 17.78 2.39
N ALA A 139 26.64 17.57 2.76
CA ALA A 139 27.14 16.39 3.44
C ALA A 139 26.43 16.20 4.79
N CYS A 140 26.43 17.25 5.62
CA CYS A 140 25.70 17.27 6.88
C CYS A 140 24.21 16.97 6.65
N ALA A 141 23.58 17.67 5.69
CA ALA A 141 22.15 17.58 5.51
C ALA A 141 21.66 16.20 5.03
N GLN A 142 22.51 15.50 4.25
CA GLN A 142 22.23 14.16 3.73
C GLN A 142 22.81 13.04 4.60
N GLY A 143 23.57 13.37 5.66
CA GLY A 143 24.28 12.40 6.48
C GLY A 143 25.31 11.59 5.70
N LYS A 144 26.05 12.23 4.81
CA LYS A 144 27.10 11.63 3.95
C LYS A 144 28.42 12.36 4.13
N SER A 145 29.51 11.78 3.63
CA SER A 145 30.81 12.48 3.55
C SER A 145 30.81 13.57 2.47
N GLU A 146 31.67 14.58 2.61
CA GLU A 146 31.90 15.59 1.55
C GLU A 146 32.33 14.93 0.23
N GLU A 147 33.17 13.89 0.30
CA GLU A 147 33.65 13.12 -0.85
C GLU A 147 32.49 12.48 -1.64
N GLU A 148 31.56 11.80 -0.98
CA GLU A 148 30.39 11.20 -1.63
C GLU A 148 29.47 12.25 -2.29
N ILE A 149 29.37 13.43 -1.69
CA ILE A 149 28.62 14.55 -2.27
C ILE A 149 29.33 15.06 -3.52
N CYS A 150 30.65 15.24 -3.46
CA CYS A 150 31.45 15.77 -4.54
C CYS A 150 31.54 14.79 -5.72
N LYS A 151 31.70 13.48 -5.50
CA LYS A 151 31.64 12.44 -6.57
C LYS A 151 30.36 12.49 -7.41
N LYS A 152 29.23 12.92 -6.82
CA LYS A 152 27.95 13.04 -7.53
C LYS A 152 27.72 14.41 -8.17
N ARG A 153 28.49 15.43 -7.75
CA ARG A 153 28.26 16.84 -8.09
C ARG A 153 29.46 17.54 -8.71
N GLU A 154 30.50 16.79 -9.06
CA GLU A 154 31.75 17.24 -9.68
C GLU A 154 31.49 18.21 -10.86
N LYS A 155 30.50 17.91 -11.71
CA LYS A 155 30.12 18.73 -12.86
C LYS A 155 29.37 20.03 -12.56
N PHE A 156 28.98 20.30 -11.31
CA PHE A 156 28.10 21.42 -10.96
C PHE A 156 28.80 22.55 -10.19
N GLY A 157 30.13 22.51 -10.05
CA GLY A 157 30.89 23.58 -9.38
C GLY A 157 30.44 23.82 -7.94
N LEU A 158 30.14 22.75 -7.19
CA LEU A 158 29.73 22.86 -5.79
C LEU A 158 30.93 23.33 -4.94
N PRO A 159 30.86 24.50 -4.27
CA PRO A 159 31.98 25.00 -3.48
C PRO A 159 32.38 24.04 -2.35
N GLY A 160 33.67 23.83 -2.16
CA GLY A 160 34.24 22.86 -1.22
C GLY A 160 34.51 21.47 -1.82
N CYS A 161 34.30 21.31 -3.14
CA CYS A 161 34.64 20.09 -3.88
C CYS A 161 35.96 20.17 -4.64
N GLU A 162 36.69 21.29 -4.57
CA GLU A 162 37.91 21.56 -5.35
C GLU A 162 39.04 20.56 -5.05
N LYS A 163 39.02 19.97 -3.84
CA LYS A 163 39.96 18.94 -3.40
C LYS A 163 39.59 17.50 -3.83
N PHE A 164 38.45 17.33 -4.50
CA PHE A 164 37.90 16.03 -4.92
C PHE A 164 37.64 15.93 -6.43
N GLY A 165 37.98 16.97 -7.19
CA GLY A 165 37.96 16.98 -8.65
C GLY A 165 39.30 16.63 -9.26
#